data_AF-A0A957GUL7-F1
#
_entry.id   AF-A0A957GUL7-F1
#
_cell.length_a   1.000
_cell.length_b   1.000
_cell.length_c   1.000
_cell.angle_alpha   90.00
_cell.angle_beta   90.00
_cell.angle_gamma   90.00
#
_symmetry.space_group_name_H-M   'P 1'
#
loop_
_entity.id
_entity.type
_entity.pdbx_description
1 polymer ?
#
loop_
_entity_poly.entity_id
_entity_poly.type
_entity_poly.pdbx_seq_one_letter_code
_entity_poly.pdbx_strand_id
1 'polypeptide(L)'
;MTTWNLPSTTTSPSARFRLMAVDLDSIVTPAGVLNPLDAGALRAAHAVGVKVVLASALSPQAIHRYWAQLGLGAPVIAFDGALIYDFPTQKAQLDQPLDRDALAQLLQHVRRIAPKAPIVLERADTWTANRIGSQVRSAIQQTGLWPQISADLSAYLDRPVYRATVEASGTILDALQAELPAAGLASSRSTDPGILTLRSSTASREWALSALAGLQDVSLDEVVAISGGSSDGARLDAGALALLMTNAVAGAGLLASEPSSEATYGDGGDLPDELTPEGSDDLWPTIER
;
A
#
# COMPACT_ATOMS: atom_id res chain seq x y z
N MET A 1 -27.68 50.35 35.60
CA MET A 1 -27.67 49.79 34.23
C MET A 1 -26.26 49.28 33.99
N THR A 2 -26.04 47.98 34.13
CA THR A 2 -24.72 47.36 34.00
C THR A 2 -24.67 46.69 32.63
N THR A 3 -23.93 47.28 31.70
CA THR A 3 -23.67 46.71 30.37
C THR A 3 -22.64 45.59 30.50
N TRP A 4 -23.07 44.36 30.23
CA TRP A 4 -22.18 43.22 30.05
C TRP A 4 -21.57 43.29 28.65
N ASN A 5 -20.24 43.36 28.58
CA ASN A 5 -19.49 43.19 27.34
C ASN A 5 -19.09 41.72 27.24
N LEU A 6 -19.64 40.99 26.27
CA LEU A 6 -19.19 39.63 25.95
C LEU A 6 -17.88 39.75 25.15
N PRO A 7 -16.83 38.96 25.47
CA PRO A 7 -15.66 38.90 24.62
C PRO A 7 -16.04 38.25 23.29
N SER A 8 -15.75 38.95 22.20
CA SER A 8 -15.91 38.43 20.84
C SER A 8 -14.80 37.42 20.56
N THR A 9 -15.03 36.14 20.84
CA THR A 9 -14.20 35.07 20.27
C THR A 9 -14.78 34.69 18.92
N THR A 10 -14.42 35.44 17.89
CA THR A 10 -14.54 34.98 16.51
C THR A 10 -13.38 34.03 16.24
N THR A 11 -13.46 32.81 16.78
CA THR A 11 -12.66 31.71 16.26
C THR A 11 -13.40 31.21 15.03
N SER A 12 -12.96 31.64 13.84
CA SER A 12 -13.33 30.94 12.61
C SER A 12 -13.07 29.45 12.83
N PRO A 13 -13.96 28.54 12.41
CA PRO A 13 -13.71 27.12 12.54
C PRO A 13 -12.57 26.76 11.59
N SER A 14 -11.32 26.91 12.03
CA SER A 14 -10.21 26.17 11.45
C SER A 14 -10.62 24.71 11.51
N ALA A 15 -10.69 24.04 10.37
CA ALA A 15 -11.04 22.63 10.31
C ALA A 15 -10.20 21.91 11.38
N ARG A 16 -10.87 21.33 12.38
CA ARG A 16 -10.24 20.65 13.52
C ARG A 16 -9.22 19.60 13.04
N PHE A 17 -9.42 19.07 11.83
CA PHE A 17 -8.54 18.12 11.20
C PHE A 17 -7.86 18.76 9.98
N ARG A 18 -6.53 18.62 9.92
CA ARG A 18 -5.69 19.14 8.82
C ARG A 18 -5.18 18.03 7.92
N LEU A 19 -5.21 16.78 8.37
CA LEU A 19 -4.81 15.60 7.61
C LEU A 19 -5.85 14.49 7.75
N MET A 20 -6.19 13.86 6.63
CA MET A 20 -7.09 12.72 6.55
C MET A 20 -6.39 11.58 5.82
N ALA A 21 -6.13 10.47 6.50
CA ALA A 21 -5.66 9.24 5.87
C ALA A 21 -6.83 8.30 5.60
N VAL A 22 -6.87 7.72 4.40
CA VAL A 22 -7.97 6.86 3.96
C VAL A 22 -7.39 5.56 3.42
N ASP A 23 -7.88 4.45 3.96
CA ASP A 23 -7.61 3.13 3.40
C ASP A 23 -8.23 3.04 2.01
N LEU A 24 -7.39 2.86 1.00
CA LEU A 24 -7.84 2.82 -0.39
C LEU A 24 -8.88 1.71 -0.63
N ASP A 25 -8.73 0.56 0.04
CA ASP A 25 -9.63 -0.58 -0.14
C ASP A 25 -11.04 -0.30 0.42
N SER A 26 -11.19 0.72 1.28
CA SER A 26 -12.49 1.14 1.81
C SER A 26 -13.31 2.02 0.86
N ILE A 27 -12.67 2.58 -0.16
CA ILE A 27 -13.29 3.52 -1.12
C ILE A 27 -13.25 2.99 -2.56
N VAL A 28 -12.68 1.80 -2.78
CA VAL A 28 -12.56 1.14 -4.08
C VAL A 28 -13.43 -0.11 -4.07
N THR A 29 -14.28 -0.23 -5.10
CA THR A 29 -15.09 -1.42 -5.32
C THR A 29 -14.23 -2.63 -5.71
N PRO A 30 -14.73 -3.88 -5.59
CA PRO A 30 -14.01 -5.06 -6.07
C PRO A 30 -13.61 -5.00 -7.55
N ALA A 31 -14.32 -4.21 -8.36
CA ALA A 31 -14.00 -3.96 -9.76
C ALA A 31 -12.85 -2.94 -9.96
N GLY A 32 -12.23 -2.46 -8.88
CA GLY A 32 -11.15 -1.48 -8.93
C GLY A 32 -11.62 -0.05 -9.22
N VAL A 33 -12.92 0.24 -9.08
CA VAL A 33 -13.51 1.57 -9.35
C VAL A 33 -13.73 2.33 -8.04
N LEU A 34 -13.35 3.61 -7.99
CA LEU A 34 -13.66 4.48 -6.85
C LEU A 34 -15.16 4.64 -6.67
N ASN A 35 -15.61 4.53 -5.42
CA ASN A 35 -16.98 4.89 -5.06
C ASN A 35 -17.20 6.39 -5.33
N PRO A 36 -18.19 6.79 -6.14
CA PRO A 36 -18.41 8.19 -6.48
C PRO A 36 -18.74 9.09 -5.28
N LEU A 37 -19.43 8.56 -4.26
CA LEU A 37 -19.79 9.32 -3.06
C LEU A 37 -18.55 9.60 -2.22
N ASP A 38 -17.73 8.58 -1.97
CA ASP A 38 -16.50 8.72 -1.19
C ASP A 38 -15.51 9.63 -1.92
N ALA A 39 -15.33 9.44 -3.24
CA ALA A 39 -14.52 10.33 -4.07
C ALA A 39 -15.00 11.79 -4.02
N GLY A 40 -16.32 12.02 -3.98
CA GLY A 40 -16.92 13.34 -3.80
C GLY A 40 -16.55 13.96 -2.44
N ALA A 41 -16.68 13.18 -1.36
CA ALA A 41 -16.36 13.63 -0.01
C ALA A 41 -14.86 13.95 0.15
N LEU A 42 -13.97 13.11 -0.38
CA LEU A 42 -12.53 13.33 -0.33
C LEU A 42 -12.10 14.57 -1.11
N ARG A 43 -12.69 14.81 -2.29
CA ARG A 43 -12.44 16.05 -3.05
C ARG A 43 -12.93 17.29 -2.30
N ALA A 44 -14.08 17.21 -1.65
CA ALA A 44 -14.60 18.32 -0.84
C ALA A 44 -13.68 18.62 0.34
N ALA A 45 -13.19 17.59 1.05
CA ALA A 45 -12.21 17.75 2.13
C ALA A 45 -10.91 18.38 1.62
N HIS A 46 -10.40 17.90 0.48
CA HIS A 46 -9.21 18.47 -0.15
C HIS A 46 -9.38 19.95 -0.53
N ALA A 47 -10.53 20.32 -1.11
CA ALA A 47 -10.84 21.68 -1.54
C ALA A 47 -10.90 22.69 -0.39
N VAL A 48 -11.21 22.26 0.84
CA VAL A 48 -11.19 23.11 2.03
C VAL A 48 -9.85 23.09 2.78
N GLY A 49 -8.81 22.51 2.18
CA GLY A 49 -7.44 22.54 2.70
C GLY A 49 -7.05 21.35 3.58
N VAL A 50 -7.87 20.31 3.68
CA VAL A 50 -7.47 19.06 4.35
C VAL A 50 -6.50 18.29 3.45
N LYS A 51 -5.38 17.85 4.01
CA LYS A 51 -4.43 16.98 3.31
C LYS A 51 -4.98 15.56 3.29
N VAL A 52 -5.53 15.14 2.16
CA VAL A 52 -6.07 13.78 1.98
C VAL A 52 -4.95 12.86 1.48
N VAL A 53 -4.69 11.80 2.25
CA VAL A 53 -3.62 10.81 2.05
C VAL A 53 -4.26 9.46 1.80
N LEU A 54 -3.85 8.79 0.72
CA LEU A 54 -4.25 7.40 0.48
C LEU A 54 -3.24 6.47 1.17
N ALA A 55 -3.75 5.49 1.92
CA ALA A 55 -2.98 4.42 2.55
C ALA A 55 -3.40 3.07 1.99
N SER A 56 -2.45 2.20 1.61
CA SER A 56 -2.76 0.89 1.03
C SER A 56 -1.59 -0.09 1.12
N ALA A 57 -1.89 -1.39 1.00
CA ALA A 57 -0.93 -2.46 0.76
C ALA A 57 -0.32 -2.38 -0.65
N LEU A 58 -0.95 -1.65 -1.58
CA LEU A 58 -0.54 -1.52 -2.96
C LEU A 58 0.79 -0.77 -3.12
N SER A 59 1.45 -0.97 -4.26
CA SER A 59 2.61 -0.19 -4.67
C SER A 59 2.19 1.23 -5.07
N PRO A 60 3.11 2.22 -5.07
CA PRO A 60 2.79 3.57 -5.53
C PRO A 60 2.19 3.59 -6.94
N GLN A 61 2.70 2.75 -7.85
CA GLN A 61 2.17 2.67 -9.22
C GLN A 61 0.69 2.30 -9.27
N ALA A 62 0.28 1.31 -8.47
CA ALA A 62 -1.11 0.88 -8.40
C ALA A 62 -2.02 1.91 -7.71
N ILE A 63 -1.48 2.70 -6.78
CA ILE A 63 -2.20 3.78 -6.10
C ILE A 63 -2.37 5.02 -7.01
N HIS A 64 -1.40 5.29 -7.89
CA HIS A 64 -1.32 6.53 -8.67
C HIS A 64 -2.60 6.87 -9.43
N ARG A 65 -3.27 5.88 -10.05
CA ARG A 65 -4.52 6.11 -10.79
C ARG A 65 -5.63 6.72 -9.92
N TYR A 66 -5.70 6.32 -8.66
CA TYR A 66 -6.71 6.80 -7.71
C TYR A 66 -6.35 8.18 -7.18
N TRP A 67 -5.07 8.35 -6.82
CA TRP A 67 -4.52 9.63 -6.41
C TRP A 67 -4.77 10.72 -7.46
N ALA A 68 -4.51 10.42 -8.74
CA ALA A 68 -4.74 11.32 -9.85
C ALA A 68 -6.23 11.60 -10.10
N GLN A 69 -7.10 10.58 -10.08
CA GLN A 69 -8.56 10.74 -10.26
C GLN A 69 -9.21 11.61 -9.16
N LEU A 70 -8.69 11.54 -7.94
CA LEU A 70 -9.13 12.36 -6.82
C LEU A 70 -8.53 13.77 -6.84
N GLY A 71 -7.54 14.04 -7.71
CA GLY A 71 -6.87 15.34 -7.80
C GLY A 71 -6.11 15.68 -6.52
N LEU A 72 -5.54 14.68 -5.84
CA LEU A 72 -4.81 14.88 -4.60
C LEU A 72 -3.41 15.45 -4.86
N GLY A 73 -2.85 16.10 -3.86
CA GLY A 73 -1.48 16.63 -3.89
C GLY A 73 -0.58 16.13 -2.75
N ALA A 74 -1.14 15.38 -1.79
CA ALA A 74 -0.37 14.86 -0.67
C ALA A 74 0.37 13.55 -1.05
N PRO A 75 1.47 13.21 -0.37
CA PRO A 75 2.09 11.89 -0.47
C PRO A 75 1.11 10.76 -0.16
N VAL A 76 1.45 9.54 -0.59
CA VAL A 76 0.70 8.32 -0.29
C VAL A 76 1.50 7.42 0.65
N ILE A 77 0.78 6.59 1.40
CA ILE A 77 1.35 5.52 2.22
C ILE A 77 1.15 4.20 1.45
N ALA A 78 2.24 3.65 0.93
CA ALA A 78 2.26 2.43 0.13
C ALA A 78 2.87 1.25 0.91
N PHE A 79 2.70 0.04 0.37
CA PHE A 79 3.27 -1.20 0.92
C PHE A 79 2.97 -1.39 2.42
N ASP A 80 1.74 -1.11 2.85
CA ASP A 80 1.29 -1.19 4.24
C ASP A 80 2.13 -0.36 5.23
N GLY A 81 2.60 0.79 4.78
CA GLY A 81 3.38 1.70 5.60
C GLY A 81 4.89 1.56 5.45
N ALA A 82 5.38 0.67 4.58
CA ALA A 82 6.82 0.58 4.32
C ALA A 82 7.35 1.76 3.49
N LEU A 83 6.48 2.54 2.84
CA LEU A 83 6.89 3.65 1.99
C LEU A 83 5.91 4.82 2.04
N ILE A 84 6.42 6.01 2.34
CA ILE A 84 5.75 7.29 2.09
C ILE A 84 6.28 7.82 0.76
N TYR A 85 5.43 7.86 -0.27
CA TYR A 85 5.83 8.21 -1.63
C TYR A 85 5.16 9.50 -2.11
N ASP A 86 5.97 10.41 -2.64
CA ASP A 86 5.51 11.66 -3.24
C ASP A 86 5.55 11.57 -4.77
N PHE A 87 4.38 11.57 -5.40
CA PHE A 87 4.28 11.51 -6.86
C PHE A 87 4.85 12.74 -7.58
N PRO A 88 4.58 13.99 -7.14
CA PRO A 88 5.12 15.18 -7.80
C PRO A 88 6.65 15.19 -7.91
N THR A 89 7.36 14.79 -6.84
CA THR A 89 8.83 14.74 -6.85
C THR A 89 9.39 13.37 -7.24
N GLN A 90 8.54 12.37 -7.41
CA GLN A 90 8.88 10.97 -7.67
C GLN A 90 9.90 10.40 -6.68
N LYS A 91 9.70 10.70 -5.39
CA LYS A 91 10.65 10.33 -4.32
C LYS A 91 9.96 9.67 -3.14
N ALA A 92 10.68 8.74 -2.54
CA ALA A 92 10.42 8.32 -1.16
C ALA A 92 10.71 9.51 -0.24
N GLN A 93 9.72 9.92 0.57
CA GLN A 93 9.93 10.92 1.63
C GLN A 93 10.48 10.27 2.90
N LEU A 94 10.00 9.06 3.19
CA LEU A 94 10.47 8.21 4.27
C LEU A 94 10.09 6.77 3.95
N ASP A 95 10.92 5.83 4.38
CA ASP A 95 10.70 4.43 4.06
C ASP A 95 11.30 3.46 5.08
N GLN A 96 10.86 2.21 5.00
CA GLN A 96 11.34 1.06 5.76
C GLN A 96 11.36 -0.16 4.83
N PRO A 97 12.38 -0.26 3.95
CA PRO A 97 12.51 -1.41 3.07
C PRO A 97 12.80 -2.70 3.83
N LEU A 98 12.68 -3.82 3.13
CA LEU A 98 13.21 -5.11 3.57
C LEU A 98 14.72 -4.98 3.81
N ASP A 99 15.22 -5.62 4.86
CA ASP A 99 16.65 -5.73 5.08
C ASP A 99 17.32 -6.45 3.91
N ARG A 100 18.37 -5.84 3.36
CA ARG A 100 19.03 -6.27 2.14
C ARG A 100 19.69 -7.64 2.29
N ASP A 101 20.37 -7.85 3.42
CA ASP A 101 21.14 -9.06 3.66
C ASP A 101 20.22 -10.23 4.00
N ALA A 102 19.17 -9.98 4.79
CA ALA A 102 18.10 -10.93 5.03
C ALA A 102 17.41 -11.37 3.72
N LEU A 103 17.07 -10.41 2.85
CA LEU A 103 16.45 -10.71 1.56
C LEU A 103 17.40 -11.49 0.64
N ALA A 104 18.69 -11.15 0.59
CA ALA A 104 19.69 -11.89 -0.18
C ALA A 104 19.83 -13.34 0.30
N GLN A 105 19.89 -13.57 1.61
CA GLN A 105 19.94 -14.91 2.19
C GLN A 105 18.68 -15.71 1.86
N LEU A 106 17.51 -15.08 1.94
CA LEU A 106 16.25 -15.73 1.57
C LEU A 106 16.25 -16.13 0.09
N LEU A 107 16.64 -15.25 -0.82
CA LEU A 107 16.71 -15.57 -2.25
C LEU A 107 17.64 -16.76 -2.51
N GLN A 108 18.78 -16.83 -1.82
CA GLN A 108 19.69 -17.97 -1.89
C GLN A 108 19.04 -19.25 -1.34
N HIS A 109 18.33 -19.15 -0.20
CA HIS A 109 17.62 -20.28 0.40
C HIS A 109 16.54 -20.82 -0.55
N VAL A 110 15.67 -19.96 -1.07
CA VAL A 110 14.60 -20.33 -2.02
C VAL A 110 15.20 -20.97 -3.27
N ARG A 111 16.29 -20.43 -3.82
CA ARG A 111 16.98 -21.02 -4.97
C ARG A 111 17.46 -22.45 -4.72
N ARG A 112 17.85 -22.78 -3.49
CA ARG A 112 18.32 -24.12 -3.09
C ARG A 112 17.17 -25.11 -2.92
N ILE A 113 16.11 -24.72 -2.23
CA ILE A 113 15.01 -25.65 -1.87
C ILE A 113 13.87 -25.67 -2.90
N ALA A 114 13.73 -24.60 -3.68
CA ALA A 114 12.65 -24.38 -4.63
C ALA A 114 13.17 -23.60 -5.86
N PRO A 115 14.12 -24.15 -6.64
CA PRO A 115 14.76 -23.45 -7.76
C PRO A 115 13.78 -23.01 -8.86
N LYS A 116 12.56 -23.56 -8.85
CA LYS A 116 11.49 -23.21 -9.78
C LYS A 116 10.44 -22.24 -9.25
N ALA A 117 10.53 -21.82 -7.99
CA ALA A 117 9.57 -20.91 -7.38
C ALA A 117 9.55 -19.55 -8.11
N PRO A 118 8.37 -19.06 -8.50
CA PRO A 118 8.16 -17.66 -8.83
C PRO A 118 8.46 -16.77 -7.62
N ILE A 119 9.23 -15.71 -7.86
CA ILE A 119 9.58 -14.70 -6.87
C ILE A 119 9.38 -13.35 -7.53
N VAL A 120 8.74 -12.42 -6.83
CA VAL A 120 8.61 -11.02 -7.23
C VAL A 120 9.26 -10.12 -6.20
N LEU A 121 10.02 -9.12 -6.66
CA LEU A 121 10.52 -8.02 -5.85
C LEU A 121 9.82 -6.73 -6.28
N GLU A 122 9.31 -5.97 -5.33
CA GLU A 122 8.64 -4.69 -5.58
C GLU A 122 9.39 -3.54 -4.92
N ARG A 123 9.76 -2.58 -5.76
CA ARG A 123 10.34 -1.27 -5.40
C ARG A 123 9.29 -0.19 -5.62
N ALA A 124 9.62 1.06 -5.29
CA ALA A 124 8.69 2.18 -5.44
C ALA A 124 8.18 2.35 -6.88
N ASP A 125 9.04 2.06 -7.86
CA ASP A 125 8.90 2.38 -9.28
C ASP A 125 9.01 1.16 -10.20
N THR A 126 9.28 -0.04 -9.66
CA THR A 126 9.41 -1.25 -10.47
C THR A 126 8.95 -2.46 -9.69
N TRP A 127 8.45 -3.45 -10.41
CA TRP A 127 8.25 -4.80 -9.91
C TRP A 127 8.94 -5.78 -10.87
N THR A 128 9.74 -6.66 -10.29
CA THR A 128 10.63 -7.55 -11.04
C THR A 128 10.36 -8.99 -10.62
N ALA A 129 10.05 -9.86 -11.58
CA ALA A 129 9.81 -11.27 -11.33
C ALA A 129 10.94 -12.12 -11.94
N ASN A 130 11.31 -13.22 -11.28
CA ASN A 130 12.22 -14.17 -11.90
C ASN A 130 11.57 -15.02 -13.00
N ARG A 131 10.25 -15.16 -12.94
CA ARG A 131 9.40 -15.87 -13.89
C ARG A 131 7.93 -15.52 -13.64
N ILE A 132 7.07 -15.88 -14.59
CA ILE A 132 5.63 -15.71 -14.47
C ILE A 132 5.06 -16.86 -13.63
N GLY A 133 4.56 -16.54 -12.43
CA GLY A 133 3.74 -17.41 -11.58
C GLY A 133 2.26 -17.06 -11.67
N SER A 134 1.43 -17.68 -10.83
CA SER A 134 0.00 -17.36 -10.74
C SER A 134 -0.23 -15.91 -10.33
N GLN A 135 0.50 -15.43 -9.32
CA GLN A 135 0.39 -14.04 -8.85
C GLN A 135 0.67 -13.02 -9.96
N VAL A 136 1.76 -13.23 -10.71
CA VAL A 136 2.16 -12.34 -11.81
C VAL A 136 1.09 -12.35 -12.90
N ARG A 137 0.56 -13.53 -13.25
CA ARG A 137 -0.50 -13.68 -14.26
C ARG A 137 -1.77 -12.94 -13.86
N SER A 138 -2.23 -13.13 -12.62
CA SER A 138 -3.40 -12.43 -12.10
C SER A 138 -3.20 -10.90 -12.09
N ALA A 139 -2.02 -10.44 -11.66
CA ALA A 139 -1.71 -9.01 -11.66
C ALA A 139 -1.68 -8.41 -13.08
N ILE A 140 -1.14 -9.13 -14.07
CA ILE A 140 -1.17 -8.72 -15.49
C ILE A 140 -2.63 -8.63 -15.99
N GLN A 141 -3.46 -9.66 -15.72
CA GLN A 141 -4.86 -9.66 -16.16
C GLN A 141 -5.66 -8.50 -15.55
N GLN A 142 -5.38 -8.15 -14.30
CA GLN A 142 -6.11 -7.09 -13.58
C GLN A 142 -5.66 -5.68 -13.97
N THR A 143 -4.38 -5.49 -14.25
CA THR A 143 -3.79 -4.15 -14.39
C THR A 143 -3.30 -3.83 -15.80
N GLY A 144 -3.05 -4.85 -16.62
CA GLY A 144 -2.34 -4.73 -17.89
C GLY A 144 -0.85 -4.42 -17.75
N LEU A 145 -0.34 -4.26 -16.53
CA LEU A 145 1.08 -3.95 -16.29
C LEU A 145 1.88 -5.24 -16.33
N TRP A 146 3.04 -5.18 -16.97
CA TRP A 146 4.00 -6.29 -17.05
C TRP A 146 5.16 -6.06 -16.09
N PRO A 147 5.65 -7.12 -15.41
CA PRO A 147 6.86 -7.02 -14.61
C PRO A 147 8.09 -7.06 -15.49
N GLN A 148 9.18 -6.52 -14.96
CA GLN A 148 10.49 -6.82 -15.50
C GLN A 148 10.84 -8.29 -15.21
N ILE A 149 11.25 -9.06 -16.21
CA ILE A 149 11.65 -10.46 -16.02
C ILE A 149 13.18 -10.55 -15.90
N SER A 150 13.67 -11.13 -14.80
CA SER A 150 15.11 -11.35 -14.58
C SER A 150 15.40 -12.63 -13.81
N ALA A 151 16.20 -13.53 -14.40
CA ALA A 151 16.62 -14.76 -13.75
C ALA A 151 17.46 -14.54 -12.48
N ASP A 152 18.17 -13.42 -12.40
CA ASP A 152 18.94 -13.01 -11.21
C ASP A 152 18.29 -11.81 -10.54
N LEU A 153 17.54 -12.08 -9.47
CA LEU A 153 16.90 -11.05 -8.64
C LEU A 153 17.90 -10.37 -7.69
N SER A 154 19.06 -10.98 -7.43
CA SER A 154 20.09 -10.42 -6.55
C SER A 154 20.64 -9.09 -7.10
N ALA A 155 20.62 -8.94 -8.42
CA ALA A 155 21.01 -7.71 -9.11
C ALA A 155 20.12 -6.50 -8.80
N TYR A 156 18.91 -6.71 -8.24
CA TYR A 156 17.91 -5.67 -7.96
C TYR A 156 17.91 -5.22 -6.51
N LEU A 157 18.77 -5.81 -5.68
CA LEU A 157 18.94 -5.43 -4.28
C LEU A 157 19.76 -4.14 -4.13
N ASP A 158 20.31 -3.59 -5.21
CA ASP A 158 21.05 -2.31 -5.24
C ASP A 158 20.22 -1.12 -4.78
N ARG A 159 18.89 -1.25 -4.86
CA ARG A 159 17.91 -0.27 -4.42
C ARG A 159 16.96 -0.87 -3.37
N PRO A 160 16.28 -0.02 -2.56
CA PRO A 160 15.27 -0.46 -1.60
C PRO A 160 14.18 -1.33 -2.24
N VAL A 161 13.91 -2.48 -1.63
CA VAL A 161 12.79 -3.37 -1.95
C VAL A 161 11.81 -3.32 -0.78
N TYR A 162 10.53 -3.04 -1.05
CA TYR A 162 9.52 -2.84 0.00
C TYR A 162 8.64 -4.06 0.21
N ARG A 163 8.49 -4.90 -0.83
CA ARG A 163 7.78 -6.17 -0.75
C ARG A 163 8.47 -7.21 -1.60
N ALA A 164 8.49 -8.43 -1.10
CA ALA A 164 8.92 -9.59 -1.86
C ALA A 164 7.89 -10.71 -1.71
N THR A 165 7.62 -11.46 -2.76
CA THR A 165 6.67 -12.57 -2.74
C THR A 165 7.33 -13.82 -3.24
N VAL A 166 6.99 -14.96 -2.64
CA VAL A 166 7.45 -16.28 -3.06
C VAL A 166 6.23 -17.17 -3.24
N GLU A 167 6.12 -17.78 -4.41
CA GLU A 167 5.08 -18.76 -4.72
C GLU A 167 5.67 -20.17 -4.67
N ALA A 168 5.15 -21.02 -3.79
CA ALA A 168 5.62 -22.39 -3.61
C ALA A 168 4.59 -23.27 -2.87
N SER A 169 4.89 -24.57 -2.73
CA SER A 169 4.05 -25.46 -1.92
C SER A 169 4.04 -25.05 -0.45
N GLY A 170 2.94 -25.35 0.25
CA GLY A 170 2.79 -25.03 1.67
C GLY A 170 3.97 -25.48 2.53
N THR A 171 4.50 -26.68 2.29
CA THR A 171 5.69 -27.21 2.99
C THR A 171 6.96 -26.38 2.81
N ILE A 172 7.19 -25.84 1.60
CA ILE A 172 8.33 -24.96 1.32
C ILE A 172 8.11 -23.63 2.03
N LEU A 173 6.91 -23.07 1.90
CA LEU A 173 6.60 -21.80 2.53
C LEU A 173 6.70 -21.90 4.06
N ASP A 174 6.25 -22.99 4.67
CA ASP A 174 6.36 -23.25 6.12
C ASP A 174 7.81 -23.18 6.58
N ALA A 175 8.71 -23.83 5.85
CA ALA A 175 10.14 -23.81 6.13
C ALA A 175 10.70 -22.38 6.04
N LEU A 176 10.35 -21.65 4.98
CA LEU A 176 10.80 -20.25 4.80
C LEU A 176 10.29 -19.36 5.92
N GLN A 177 9.00 -19.44 6.24
CA GLN A 177 8.35 -18.58 7.22
C GLN A 177 8.90 -18.73 8.63
N ALA A 178 9.38 -19.93 9.00
CA ALA A 178 10.01 -20.18 10.29
C ALA A 178 11.34 -19.40 10.49
N GLU A 179 12.02 -19.04 9.40
CA GLU A 179 13.32 -18.34 9.44
C GLU A 179 13.18 -16.80 9.47
N LEU A 180 12.04 -16.26 9.03
CA LEU A 180 11.83 -14.82 8.80
C LEU A 180 11.90 -13.94 10.06
N PRO A 181 11.31 -14.32 11.21
CA PRO A 181 11.33 -13.44 12.39
C PRO A 181 12.75 -13.16 12.89
N ALA A 182 13.64 -14.17 12.84
CA ALA A 182 15.04 -14.01 13.22
C ALA A 182 15.82 -13.09 12.25
N ALA A 183 15.34 -12.98 11.01
CA ALA A 183 15.87 -12.09 9.99
C ALA A 183 15.23 -10.68 10.01
N GLY A 184 14.35 -10.39 10.97
CA GLY A 184 13.66 -9.10 11.06
C GLY A 184 12.61 -8.89 9.96
N LEU A 185 12.12 -9.96 9.34
CA LEU A 185 11.12 -9.91 8.29
C LEU A 185 9.75 -10.32 8.82
N ALA A 186 8.73 -9.53 8.50
CA ALA A 186 7.34 -9.92 8.71
C ALA A 186 6.81 -10.62 7.45
N SER A 187 5.83 -11.50 7.62
CA SER A 187 5.20 -12.19 6.50
C SER A 187 3.71 -12.41 6.66
N SER A 188 3.03 -12.51 5.53
CA SER A 188 1.66 -13.00 5.43
C SER A 188 1.55 -14.11 4.39
N ARG A 189 0.54 -14.99 4.54
CA ARG A 189 0.34 -16.14 3.66
C ARG A 189 -1.03 -16.09 2.99
N SER A 190 -1.06 -16.51 1.73
CA SER A 190 -2.27 -16.95 1.03
C SER A 190 -2.10 -18.43 0.68
N THR A 191 -3.11 -19.24 1.02
CA THR A 191 -3.10 -20.70 0.85
C THR A 191 -3.34 -21.13 -0.59
N ASP A 192 -4.20 -20.41 -1.31
CA ASP A 192 -4.44 -20.53 -2.74
C ASP A 192 -4.14 -19.17 -3.37
N PRO A 193 -3.10 -19.03 -4.22
CA PRO A 193 -2.32 -20.08 -4.91
C PRO A 193 -1.03 -20.53 -4.19
N GLY A 194 -0.87 -20.28 -2.89
CA GLY A 194 0.35 -20.63 -2.14
C GLY A 194 1.40 -19.55 -2.26
N ILE A 195 1.13 -18.39 -1.66
CA ILE A 195 1.99 -17.20 -1.70
C ILE A 195 2.44 -16.85 -0.28
N LEU A 196 3.73 -16.59 -0.13
CA LEU A 196 4.32 -15.95 1.05
C LEU A 196 4.74 -14.54 0.67
N THR A 197 4.11 -13.54 1.29
CA THR A 197 4.42 -12.12 1.09
C THR A 197 5.27 -11.64 2.25
N LEU A 198 6.34 -10.91 1.95
CA LEU A 198 7.37 -10.47 2.88
C LEU A 198 7.36 -8.95 2.93
N ARG A 199 7.46 -8.41 4.15
CA ARG A 199 7.50 -6.98 4.43
C ARG A 199 8.51 -6.71 5.55
N SER A 200 8.91 -5.45 5.70
CA SER A 200 9.65 -5.03 6.88
C SER A 200 8.81 -5.29 8.14
N SER A 201 9.44 -5.84 9.19
CA SER A 201 8.76 -6.07 10.48
C SER A 201 8.50 -4.79 11.28
N THR A 202 9.19 -3.71 10.94
CA THR A 202 9.04 -2.42 11.62
C THR A 202 7.98 -1.54 10.94
N ALA A 203 7.56 -1.89 9.73
CA ALA A 203 6.66 -1.09 8.91
C ALA A 203 5.20 -1.30 9.31
N SER A 204 4.49 -0.21 9.52
CA SER A 204 3.05 -0.23 9.76
C SER A 204 2.40 1.05 9.24
N ARG A 205 1.10 0.99 8.96
CA ARG A 205 0.33 2.16 8.52
C ARG A 205 0.27 3.24 9.61
N GLU A 206 0.23 2.84 10.88
CA GLU A 206 0.26 3.73 12.03
C GLU A 206 1.60 4.47 12.13
N TRP A 207 2.72 3.74 11.99
CA TRP A 207 4.05 4.34 11.95
C TRP A 207 4.16 5.35 10.81
N ALA A 208 3.75 4.95 9.59
CA ALA A 208 3.85 5.80 8.41
C ALA A 208 2.95 7.04 8.51
N LEU A 209 1.74 6.90 9.05
CA LEU A 209 0.83 8.02 9.26
C LEU A 209 1.39 9.01 10.28
N SER A 210 1.93 8.51 11.39
CA SER A 210 2.56 9.34 12.41
C SER A 210 3.77 10.08 11.86
N ALA A 211 4.62 9.39 11.10
CA ALA A 211 5.77 10.00 10.44
C ALA A 211 5.35 11.05 9.40
N LEU A 212 4.34 10.77 8.58
CA LEU A 212 3.81 11.71 7.59
C LEU A 212 3.25 12.97 8.25
N ALA A 213 2.50 12.82 9.34
CA ALA A 213 1.97 13.95 10.11
C ALA A 213 3.11 14.86 10.62
N GLY A 214 4.18 14.25 11.15
CA GLY A 214 5.39 14.96 11.56
C GLY A 214 6.10 15.68 10.42
N LEU A 215 6.29 15.01 9.27
CA LEU A 215 6.87 15.62 8.06
C LEU A 215 6.07 16.82 7.54
N GLN A 216 4.77 16.86 7.86
CA GLN A 216 3.83 17.86 7.37
C GLN A 216 3.44 18.92 8.41
N ASP A 217 4.08 18.91 9.58
CA ASP A 217 3.82 19.81 10.72
C ASP A 217 2.33 19.82 11.10
N VAL A 218 1.77 18.61 11.24
CA VAL A 218 0.39 18.34 11.68
C VAL A 218 0.44 17.55 12.98
N SER A 219 -0.25 18.04 14.02
CA SER A 219 -0.37 17.29 15.27
C SER A 219 -1.25 16.05 15.06
N LEU A 220 -0.97 14.95 15.76
CA LEU A 220 -1.81 13.75 15.71
C LEU A 220 -3.27 14.03 16.15
N ASP A 221 -3.50 15.05 16.97
CA ASP A 221 -4.85 15.49 17.35
C ASP A 221 -5.64 16.13 16.19
N GLU A 222 -4.93 16.52 15.12
CA GLU A 222 -5.46 17.09 13.88
C GLU A 222 -5.50 16.06 12.74
N VAL A 223 -5.20 14.78 13.02
CA VAL A 223 -5.24 13.68 12.06
C VAL A 223 -6.52 12.87 12.24
N VAL A 224 -7.19 12.56 11.13
CA VAL A 224 -8.24 11.54 11.09
C VAL A 224 -7.82 10.40 10.17
N ALA A 225 -8.00 9.16 10.61
CA ALA A 225 -7.77 7.96 9.80
C ALA A 225 -9.10 7.23 9.57
N ILE A 226 -9.32 6.80 8.33
CA ILE A 226 -10.52 6.11 7.89
C ILE A 226 -10.12 4.76 7.33
N SER A 227 -10.66 3.69 7.91
CA SER A 227 -10.55 2.32 7.39
C SER A 227 -11.93 1.69 7.39
N GLY A 228 -12.28 1.02 6.29
CA GLY A 228 -13.53 0.27 6.18
C GLY A 228 -13.32 -1.20 6.54
N GLY A 229 -14.16 -1.75 7.41
CA GLY A 229 -14.33 -3.19 7.51
C GLY A 229 -15.16 -3.68 6.32
N SER A 230 -14.63 -4.69 5.61
CA SER A 230 -15.25 -5.54 4.58
C SER A 230 -16.60 -5.10 3.99
N SER A 231 -16.59 -4.79 2.69
CA SER A 231 -17.64 -5.17 1.72
C SER A 231 -19.04 -5.45 2.28
N ASP A 232 -19.82 -4.40 2.53
CA ASP A 232 -21.16 -4.15 1.96
C ASP A 232 -21.71 -2.88 2.65
N GLY A 233 -21.79 -1.76 1.92
CA GLY A 233 -22.53 -0.58 2.38
C GLY A 233 -21.90 0.30 3.48
N ALA A 234 -20.59 0.23 3.75
CA ALA A 234 -19.92 1.18 4.65
C ALA A 234 -19.85 2.59 4.00
N ARG A 235 -20.91 3.37 4.21
CA ARG A 235 -21.02 4.77 3.77
C ARG A 235 -20.19 5.66 4.70
N LEU A 236 -19.43 6.60 4.12
CA LEU A 236 -18.97 7.79 4.83
C LEU A 236 -20.17 8.67 5.18
N ASP A 237 -20.90 8.34 6.23
CA ASP A 237 -21.88 9.26 6.82
C ASP A 237 -21.17 10.26 7.72
N ALA A 238 -21.73 11.44 7.99
CA ALA A 238 -21.06 12.49 8.76
C ALA A 238 -20.66 12.06 10.21
N GLY A 239 -21.16 10.92 10.70
CA GLY A 239 -20.72 10.26 11.93
C GLY A 239 -19.51 9.32 11.79
N ALA A 240 -19.17 8.87 10.57
CA ALA A 240 -17.95 8.11 10.26
C ALA A 240 -16.68 8.98 10.36
N LEU A 241 -16.84 10.32 10.33
CA LEU A 241 -15.77 11.29 10.58
C LEU A 241 -15.15 11.19 11.99
N ALA A 242 -15.71 10.37 12.89
CA ALA A 242 -15.27 10.24 14.29
C ALA A 242 -14.89 8.81 14.71
N LEU A 243 -15.00 7.81 13.82
CA LEU A 243 -14.79 6.40 14.18
C LEU A 243 -13.38 5.90 13.80
N LEU A 244 -12.36 6.63 14.27
CA LEU A 244 -11.06 6.13 14.75
C LEU A 244 -10.23 7.28 15.33
N MET A 245 -10.83 8.07 16.22
CA MET A 245 -10.09 8.77 17.28
C MET A 245 -10.68 8.40 18.65
N THR A 246 -10.31 7.21 19.14
CA THR A 246 -10.30 6.89 20.58
C THR A 246 -9.07 6.09 21.01
N ASN A 247 -8.04 5.93 20.17
CA ASN A 247 -6.77 5.30 20.57
C ASN A 247 -5.50 6.02 20.08
N ALA A 248 -5.59 7.31 19.72
CA ALA A 248 -4.48 8.04 19.12
C ALA A 248 -3.20 8.14 19.99
N VAL A 249 -3.22 7.80 21.30
CA VAL A 249 -1.98 7.65 22.12
C VAL A 249 -2.14 6.64 23.28
N ALA A 250 -2.85 5.52 23.13
CA ALA A 250 -2.89 4.50 24.19
C ALA A 250 -2.73 3.10 23.60
N GLY A 251 -1.68 2.41 24.03
CA GLY A 251 -1.47 0.99 23.73
C GLY A 251 -2.69 0.18 24.16
N ALA A 252 -3.45 -0.31 23.19
CA ALA A 252 -4.41 -1.39 23.34
C ALA A 252 -4.75 -1.88 21.93
N GLY A 253 -4.46 -3.14 21.66
CA GLY A 253 -4.64 -3.78 20.36
C GLY A 253 -6.07 -3.68 19.83
N LEU A 254 -6.16 -3.38 18.54
CA LEU A 254 -7.19 -3.69 17.54
C LEU A 254 -6.71 -2.91 16.29
N LEU A 255 -6.30 -3.48 15.17
CA LEU A 255 -6.74 -4.68 14.49
C LEU A 255 -5.51 -5.41 13.92
N ALA A 256 -5.14 -6.53 14.54
CA ALA A 256 -4.59 -7.63 13.77
C ALA A 256 -5.80 -8.24 13.02
N SER A 257 -6.25 -7.60 11.96
CA SER A 257 -6.90 -8.35 10.91
C SER A 257 -5.79 -9.11 10.21
N GLU A 258 -5.79 -10.43 10.35
CA GLU A 258 -5.12 -11.28 9.36
C GLU A 258 -5.49 -10.74 7.97
N PRO A 259 -4.55 -10.60 7.04
CA PRO A 259 -4.94 -10.30 5.67
C PRO A 259 -5.91 -11.40 5.27
N SER A 260 -7.16 -11.04 5.03
CA SER A 260 -8.15 -11.95 4.48
C SER A 260 -7.59 -12.41 3.14
N SER A 261 -6.99 -13.59 3.16
CA SER A 261 -6.59 -14.37 2.01
C SER A 261 -7.84 -14.91 1.35
N GLU A 262 -8.63 -14.02 0.75
CA GLU A 262 -9.68 -14.37 -0.20
C GLU A 262 -10.30 -13.06 -0.68
N ALA A 263 -9.66 -12.49 -1.68
CA ALA A 263 -10.45 -11.93 -2.73
C ALA A 263 -10.44 -12.97 -3.85
N THR A 264 -11.50 -13.79 -3.86
CA THR A 264 -11.81 -14.66 -4.99
C THR A 264 -12.15 -13.75 -6.16
N TYR A 265 -11.14 -13.31 -6.89
CA TYR A 265 -11.31 -12.46 -8.06
C TYR A 265 -11.64 -13.36 -9.26
N GLY A 266 -12.80 -13.07 -9.86
CA GLY A 266 -13.45 -13.89 -10.87
C GLY A 266 -12.57 -14.25 -12.07
N ASP A 267 -12.79 -15.47 -12.52
CA ASP A 267 -12.19 -16.13 -13.67
C ASP A 267 -12.24 -15.25 -14.93
N GLY A 268 -11.06 -14.80 -15.37
CA GLY A 268 -10.90 -13.90 -16.52
C GLY A 268 -9.93 -14.51 -17.53
N GLY A 269 -10.49 -15.19 -18.53
CA GLY A 269 -9.91 -15.47 -19.86
C GLY A 269 -8.46 -15.96 -19.94
N ASP A 270 -8.28 -17.21 -20.35
CA ASP A 270 -6.98 -17.82 -20.63
C ASP A 270 -6.10 -16.98 -21.57
N LEU A 271 -4.88 -16.71 -21.13
CA LEU A 271 -3.77 -16.27 -22.00
C LEU A 271 -3.02 -17.52 -22.49
N PRO A 272 -2.60 -17.57 -23.77
CA PRO A 272 -1.87 -18.72 -24.30
C PRO A 272 -0.54 -18.95 -23.58
N ASP A 273 -0.12 -20.22 -23.51
CA ASP A 273 1.05 -20.71 -22.74
C ASP A 273 2.42 -20.24 -23.25
N GLU A 274 2.47 -19.55 -24.40
CA GLU A 274 3.71 -19.03 -24.99
C GLU A 274 3.58 -17.53 -25.27
N LEU A 275 4.15 -16.71 -24.37
CA LEU A 275 4.48 -15.32 -24.63
C LEU A 275 5.98 -15.15 -24.43
N THR A 276 6.73 -15.27 -25.50
CA THR A 276 8.12 -14.81 -25.55
C THR A 276 8.14 -13.29 -25.67
N PRO A 277 9.03 -12.57 -24.96
CA PRO A 277 9.13 -11.13 -25.07
C PRO A 277 9.76 -10.76 -26.42
N GLU A 278 8.95 -10.49 -27.44
CA GLU A 278 9.43 -9.77 -28.62
C GLU A 278 9.28 -8.26 -28.37
N GLY A 279 10.41 -7.60 -28.11
CA GLY A 279 10.61 -6.16 -28.27
C GLY A 279 9.73 -5.24 -27.41
N SER A 280 10.12 -5.00 -26.15
CA SER A 280 9.50 -3.99 -25.29
C SER A 280 10.49 -2.91 -24.85
N ASP A 281 11.30 -2.38 -25.77
CA ASP A 281 12.20 -1.25 -25.48
C ASP A 281 11.52 0.12 -25.55
N ASP A 282 10.26 0.24 -26.00
CA ASP A 282 9.60 1.55 -26.17
C ASP A 282 8.09 1.54 -25.90
N LEU A 283 7.67 1.24 -24.66
CA LEU A 283 6.27 1.46 -24.22
C LEU A 283 6.19 2.29 -22.94
N TRP A 284 6.88 3.45 -22.93
CA TRP A 284 6.63 4.50 -21.96
C TRP A 284 6.47 5.84 -22.67
N PRO A 285 5.43 6.64 -22.37
CA PRO A 285 5.50 8.05 -22.69
C PRO A 285 6.62 8.62 -21.83
N THR A 286 7.70 9.05 -22.49
CA THR A 286 8.69 9.93 -21.85
C THR A 286 7.91 11.17 -21.41
N ILE A 287 7.69 11.34 -20.11
CA ILE A 287 7.16 12.58 -19.57
C ILE A 287 8.30 13.59 -19.72
N GLU A 288 8.19 14.44 -20.73
CA GLU A 288 9.17 15.47 -21.06
C GLU A 288 9.41 16.40 -19.86
N ARG A 289 10.67 16.84 -19.77
CA ARG A 289 11.24 17.72 -18.74
C ARG A 289 10.66 19.13 -18.74
#